data_AF-A0AAW3TKU9-F1
#
_entry.id   AF-A0AAW3TKU9-F1
#
_cell.length_a   1.000
_cell.length_b   1.000
_cell.length_c   1.000
_cell.angle_alpha   90.00
_cell.angle_beta   90.00
_cell.angle_gamma   90.00
#
_symmetry.space_group_name_H-M   'P 1'
#
loop_
_entity.id
_entity.type
_entity.pdbx_description
1 polymer ?
#
loop_
_entity_poly.entity_id
_entity_poly.type
_entity_poly.pdbx_seq_one_letter_code
_entity_poly.pdbx_strand_id
1 'polypeptide(L)'
;MQRQNANPQQLPNGFSYQSRALSAQKSLDLFYYLQKNLRWQQPDVTVYGKTGPIPRLQCFMSDLNIEYGYSSSKQIVEPWDELLLNMRRRLEAHLNQPLNSLLVNYYRDGNDTMGWHSDDEIELGDKPTIVCVSLGADRVLKLKHKASNKVTDLKLQSGSCLIMNGHSQRDYQHAIPKQTTLAHPRISLTYRFIKDIKQKQFS
;
A
#
# COMPACT_ATOMS: atom_id res chain seq x y z
N MET A 1 -16.61 9.47 20.16
CA MET A 1 -17.33 8.49 19.31
C MET A 1 -16.43 7.28 19.10
N GLN A 2 -16.79 6.13 19.67
CA GLN A 2 -16.13 4.86 19.34
C GLN A 2 -16.36 4.58 17.86
N ARG A 3 -15.28 4.51 17.08
CA ARG A 3 -15.36 4.19 15.66
C ARG A 3 -15.61 2.70 15.55
N GLN A 4 -16.66 2.31 14.84
CA GLN A 4 -17.00 0.92 14.61
C GLN A 4 -15.93 0.31 13.69
N ASN A 5 -15.28 -0.77 14.14
CA ASN A 5 -14.49 -1.60 13.25
C ASN A 5 -15.46 -2.18 12.21
N ALA A 6 -15.18 -1.94 10.93
CA ALA A 6 -15.97 -2.51 9.85
C ALA A 6 -15.83 -4.03 9.85
N ASN A 7 -16.96 -4.73 9.78
CA ASN A 7 -16.97 -6.11 9.33
C ASN A 7 -16.46 -6.12 7.88
N PRO A 8 -15.50 -6.98 7.50
CA PRO A 8 -15.07 -7.14 6.10
C PRO A 8 -16.20 -7.25 5.07
N GLN A 9 -17.38 -7.74 5.49
CA GLN A 9 -18.59 -7.85 4.66
C GLN A 9 -19.33 -6.52 4.43
N GLN A 10 -18.94 -5.42 5.08
CA GLN A 10 -19.60 -4.11 5.01
C GLN A 10 -18.67 -3.00 4.50
N LEU A 11 -17.59 -3.39 3.81
CA LEU A 11 -16.70 -2.42 3.20
C LEU A 11 -17.42 -1.63 2.08
N PRO A 12 -17.05 -0.37 1.85
CA PRO A 12 -17.60 0.38 0.74
C PRO A 12 -17.32 -0.29 -0.61
N ASN A 13 -18.15 0.02 -1.61
CA ASN A 13 -17.89 -0.40 -2.99
C ASN A 13 -16.47 0.03 -3.41
N GLY A 14 -15.78 -0.86 -4.12
CA GLY A 14 -14.38 -0.66 -4.49
C GLY A 14 -13.37 -1.22 -3.48
N PHE A 15 -13.81 -1.80 -2.36
CA PHE A 15 -12.94 -2.43 -1.36
C PHE A 15 -13.35 -3.88 -1.12
N SER A 16 -12.38 -4.79 -1.11
CA SER A 16 -12.60 -6.20 -0.77
C SER A 16 -11.49 -6.67 0.16
N TYR A 17 -11.84 -7.40 1.23
CA TYR A 17 -10.87 -7.78 2.25
C TYR A 17 -10.97 -9.25 2.61
N GLN A 18 -9.82 -9.92 2.62
CA GLN A 18 -9.65 -11.29 3.07
C GLN A 18 -8.71 -11.31 4.28
N SER A 19 -9.23 -11.66 5.45
CA SER A 19 -8.48 -11.65 6.71
C SER A 19 -7.37 -12.71 6.79
N ARG A 20 -7.45 -13.78 5.98
CA ARG A 20 -6.52 -14.91 5.96
C ARG A 20 -6.14 -15.29 4.54
N ALA A 21 -5.49 -14.36 3.83
CA ALA A 21 -4.93 -14.64 2.51
C ALA A 21 -3.64 -15.46 2.61
N LEU A 22 -2.89 -15.30 3.72
CA LEU A 22 -1.74 -16.12 4.09
C LEU A 22 -2.02 -16.84 5.42
N SER A 23 -1.48 -18.05 5.57
CA SER A 23 -1.43 -18.73 6.87
C SER A 23 -0.53 -17.94 7.84
N ALA A 24 -0.78 -18.07 9.14
CA ALA A 24 0.03 -17.41 10.17
C ALA A 24 1.53 -17.67 10.02
N GLN A 25 1.94 -18.92 9.78
CA GLN A 25 3.36 -19.28 9.60
C GLN A 25 3.98 -18.57 8.39
N LYS A 26 3.37 -18.69 7.19
CA LYS A 26 3.83 -17.98 5.99
C LYS A 26 3.88 -16.46 6.17
N SER A 27 2.92 -15.86 6.88
CA SER A 27 2.92 -14.42 7.17
C SER A 27 4.12 -14.03 8.04
N LEU A 28 4.42 -14.83 9.07
CA LEU A 28 5.53 -14.60 9.99
C LEU A 28 6.89 -14.77 9.31
N ASP A 29 7.06 -15.87 8.56
CA ASP A 29 8.30 -16.15 7.82
C ASP A 29 8.57 -15.06 6.79
N LEU A 30 7.54 -14.65 6.04
CA LEU A 30 7.64 -13.58 5.07
C LEU A 30 7.99 -12.24 5.74
N PHE A 31 7.36 -11.92 6.88
CA PHE A 31 7.67 -10.71 7.63
C PHE A 31 9.17 -10.62 7.97
N TYR A 32 9.73 -11.66 8.61
CA TYR A 32 11.13 -11.65 9.03
C TYR A 32 12.10 -11.69 7.84
N TYR A 33 11.75 -12.44 6.78
CA TYR A 33 12.53 -12.44 5.55
C TYR A 33 12.62 -11.02 4.96
N LEU A 34 11.50 -10.34 4.77
CA LEU A 34 11.48 -9.01 4.16
C LEU A 34 12.16 -7.96 5.04
N GLN A 35 11.89 -8.00 6.35
CA GLN A 35 12.50 -7.09 7.32
C GLN A 35 14.03 -7.13 7.22
N LYS A 36 14.61 -8.32 7.07
CA LYS A 36 16.06 -8.54 7.00
C LYS A 36 16.67 -8.26 5.63
N ASN A 37 15.97 -8.61 4.54
CA ASN A 37 16.59 -8.69 3.21
C ASN A 37 16.28 -7.50 2.28
N LEU A 38 15.23 -6.71 2.55
CA LEU A 38 14.92 -5.55 1.72
C LEU A 38 15.84 -4.37 2.01
N ARG A 39 16.20 -3.65 0.95
CA ARG A 39 16.97 -2.40 1.02
C ARG A 39 16.04 -1.24 1.36
N TRP A 40 15.83 -1.06 2.66
CA TRP A 40 14.96 -0.01 3.18
C TRP A 40 15.51 1.38 2.93
N GLN A 41 14.65 2.26 2.42
CA GLN A 41 14.90 3.67 2.17
C GLN A 41 13.96 4.52 3.03
N GLN A 42 14.41 5.72 3.40
CA GLN A 42 13.59 6.70 4.13
C GLN A 42 13.75 8.09 3.49
N PRO A 43 13.18 8.33 2.30
CA PRO A 43 13.35 9.59 1.62
C PRO A 43 12.71 10.74 2.40
N ASP A 44 13.23 11.94 2.17
CA ASP A 44 12.64 13.17 2.67
C ASP A 44 11.46 13.60 1.81
N VAL A 45 10.42 14.13 2.46
CA VAL A 45 9.28 14.76 1.82
C VAL A 45 9.08 16.15 2.41
N THR A 46 8.67 17.10 1.56
CA THR A 46 8.26 18.44 2.01
C THR A 46 6.76 18.48 2.21
N VAL A 47 6.32 18.68 3.45
CA VAL A 47 4.90 18.82 3.80
C VAL A 47 4.72 20.12 4.57
N TYR A 48 3.83 21.00 4.08
CA TYR A 48 3.60 22.34 4.64
C TYR A 48 4.89 23.16 4.85
N GLY A 49 5.82 23.11 3.88
CA GLY A 49 7.08 23.86 3.92
C GLY A 49 8.15 23.28 4.84
N LYS A 50 7.89 22.16 5.53
CA LYS A 50 8.88 21.44 6.34
C LYS A 50 9.34 20.19 5.59
N THR A 51 10.66 20.08 5.40
CA THR A 51 11.30 18.90 4.83
C THR A 51 11.77 17.99 5.95
N GLY A 52 11.48 16.71 5.82
CA GLY A 52 12.01 15.69 6.71
C GLY A 52 11.66 14.29 6.24
N PRO A 53 12.20 13.26 6.91
CA PRO A 53 12.04 11.89 6.45
C PRO A 53 10.58 11.47 6.56
N ILE A 54 10.11 10.70 5.59
CA ILE A 54 8.79 10.07 5.71
C ILE A 54 8.76 9.21 6.99
N PRO A 55 7.64 9.17 7.72
CA PRO A 55 7.53 8.46 9.00
C PRO A 55 7.27 6.97 8.79
N ARG A 56 8.14 6.31 8.03
CA ARG A 56 8.18 4.87 7.73
C ARG A 56 9.40 4.58 6.85
N LEU A 57 9.80 3.32 6.77
CA LEU A 57 10.75 2.85 5.77
C LEU A 57 9.99 2.35 4.54
N GLN A 58 10.59 2.44 3.35
CA GLN A 58 9.99 1.91 2.13
C GLN A 58 11.02 1.27 1.20
N CYS A 59 10.55 0.36 0.35
CA CYS A 59 11.31 -0.23 -0.75
C CYS A 59 10.37 -0.31 -1.95
N PHE A 60 10.84 0.08 -3.13
CA PHE A 60 10.02 0.06 -4.35
C PHE A 60 10.68 -0.79 -5.42
N MET A 61 9.87 -1.65 -6.02
CA MET A 61 10.25 -2.54 -7.11
C MET A 61 9.31 -2.31 -8.26
N SER A 62 9.83 -2.34 -9.48
CA SER A 62 9.02 -2.29 -10.68
C SER A 62 9.71 -3.03 -11.82
N ASP A 63 8.95 -3.33 -12.87
CA ASP A 63 9.54 -3.79 -14.12
C ASP A 63 10.48 -2.71 -14.70
N LEU A 64 11.43 -3.16 -15.54
CA LEU A 64 12.42 -2.29 -16.18
C LEU A 64 11.72 -1.22 -17.03
N ASN A 65 12.23 0.02 -16.97
CA ASN A 65 11.72 1.22 -17.67
C ASN A 65 10.43 1.85 -17.10
N ILE A 66 9.96 1.42 -15.94
CA ILE A 66 8.90 2.14 -15.23
C ILE A 66 9.53 3.30 -14.44
N GLU A 67 9.39 4.52 -14.95
CA GLU A 67 9.67 5.74 -14.20
C GLU A 67 8.45 6.06 -13.31
N TYR A 68 8.52 5.74 -12.01
CA TYR A 68 7.49 6.16 -11.06
C TYR A 68 7.82 7.56 -10.53
N GLY A 69 7.05 8.56 -10.97
CA GLY A 69 7.20 9.94 -10.52
C GLY A 69 6.58 10.15 -9.15
N TYR A 70 7.41 10.24 -8.10
CA TYR A 70 6.99 10.84 -6.83
C TYR A 70 7.75 12.15 -6.60
N SER A 71 7.05 13.11 -5.99
CA SER A 71 7.48 14.48 -5.68
C SER A 71 8.95 14.59 -5.29
N SER A 72 9.75 15.31 -6.10
CA SER A 72 11.09 15.89 -5.84
C SER A 72 12.17 15.03 -5.15
N SER A 73 11.90 13.78 -4.79
CA SER A 73 12.77 12.82 -4.14
C SER A 73 12.78 11.56 -5.00
N LYS A 74 13.86 11.35 -5.75
CA LYS A 74 14.01 10.17 -6.60
C LYS A 74 14.02 8.93 -5.72
N GLN A 75 12.91 8.21 -5.67
CA GLN A 75 12.85 6.90 -5.04
C GLN A 75 13.73 5.93 -5.84
N ILE A 76 14.66 5.24 -5.19
CA ILE A 76 15.51 4.26 -5.86
C ILE A 76 14.65 3.02 -6.13
N VAL A 77 14.57 2.64 -7.41
CA VAL A 77 13.92 1.41 -7.85
C VAL A 77 14.88 0.24 -7.60
N GLU A 78 14.47 -0.69 -6.75
CA GLU A 78 15.21 -1.93 -6.51
C GLU A 78 14.76 -3.01 -7.50
N PRO A 79 15.63 -3.96 -7.86
CA PRO A 79 15.22 -5.13 -8.62
C PRO A 79 14.21 -5.95 -7.83
N TRP A 80 13.35 -6.67 -8.56
CA TRP A 80 12.39 -7.59 -7.95
C TRP A 80 13.10 -8.64 -7.08
N ASP A 81 12.66 -8.77 -5.83
CA ASP A 81 12.91 -9.96 -5.03
C ASP A 81 12.13 -11.16 -5.62
N GLU A 82 12.76 -12.32 -5.69
CA GLU A 82 12.19 -13.51 -6.36
C GLU A 82 10.88 -13.97 -5.70
N LEU A 83 10.79 -13.92 -4.37
CA LEU A 83 9.58 -14.29 -3.64
C LEU A 83 8.46 -13.31 -3.95
N LEU A 84 8.75 -12.01 -3.93
CA LEU A 84 7.77 -10.96 -4.24
C LEU A 84 7.32 -10.98 -5.70
N LEU A 85 8.19 -11.37 -6.64
CA LEU A 85 7.86 -11.61 -8.05
C LEU A 85 6.93 -12.83 -8.21
N ASN A 86 7.19 -13.92 -7.49
CA ASN A 86 6.32 -15.09 -7.51
C ASN A 86 4.95 -14.81 -6.87
N MET A 87 4.89 -13.96 -5.84
CA MET A 87 3.63 -13.46 -5.31
C MET A 87 2.88 -12.61 -6.34
N ARG A 88 3.57 -11.71 -7.06
CA ARG A 88 2.98 -10.93 -8.16
C ARG A 88 2.29 -11.82 -9.17
N ARG A 89 2.99 -12.83 -9.70
CA ARG A 89 2.44 -13.77 -10.71
C ARG A 89 1.19 -14.50 -10.22
N ARG A 90 1.15 -14.90 -8.94
CA ARG A 90 -0.04 -15.54 -8.34
C ARG A 90 -1.22 -14.57 -8.21
N LEU A 91 -0.95 -13.33 -7.82
CA LEU A 91 -1.97 -12.28 -7.76
C LEU A 91 -2.52 -11.96 -9.14
N GLU A 92 -1.67 -11.82 -10.15
CA GLU A 92 -2.09 -11.58 -11.54
C GLU A 92 -2.99 -12.70 -12.06
N ALA A 93 -2.61 -13.96 -11.83
CA ALA A 93 -3.42 -15.11 -12.21
C ALA A 93 -4.78 -15.14 -11.50
N HIS A 94 -4.84 -14.75 -10.23
CA HIS A 94 -6.09 -14.71 -9.45
C HIS A 94 -7.01 -13.55 -9.85
N LEU A 95 -6.43 -12.39 -10.16
CA LEU A 95 -7.15 -11.17 -10.51
C LEU A 95 -7.49 -11.07 -11.99
N ASN A 96 -6.82 -11.88 -12.83
CA ASN A 96 -6.83 -11.75 -14.28
C ASN A 96 -6.49 -10.32 -14.75
N GLN A 97 -5.50 -9.71 -14.09
CA GLN A 97 -5.04 -8.34 -14.36
C GLN A 97 -3.52 -8.26 -14.17
N PRO A 98 -2.82 -7.46 -14.99
CA PRO A 98 -1.38 -7.28 -14.84
C PRO A 98 -1.06 -6.43 -13.61
N LEU A 99 0.12 -6.66 -13.03
CA LEU A 99 0.74 -5.88 -11.97
C LEU A 99 2.21 -5.73 -12.34
N ASN A 100 2.79 -4.54 -12.20
CA ASN A 100 4.18 -4.30 -12.63
C ASN A 100 4.99 -3.45 -11.64
N SER A 101 4.40 -3.10 -10.51
CA SER A 101 5.11 -2.43 -9.42
C SER A 101 4.65 -2.89 -8.05
N LEU A 102 5.53 -2.68 -7.08
CA LEU A 102 5.32 -2.98 -5.68
C LEU A 102 5.96 -1.89 -4.82
N LEU A 103 5.15 -1.23 -4.02
CA LEU A 103 5.62 -0.40 -2.92
C LEU A 103 5.51 -1.19 -1.61
N VAL A 104 6.64 -1.47 -0.99
CA VAL A 104 6.71 -2.05 0.35
C VAL A 104 6.88 -0.94 1.37
N ASN A 105 5.99 -0.87 2.36
CA ASN A 105 6.12 0.05 3.49
C ASN A 105 6.39 -0.74 4.77
N TYR A 106 7.39 -0.32 5.54
CA TYR A 106 7.74 -0.88 6.84
C TYR A 106 7.56 0.18 7.93
N TYR A 107 6.54 -0.05 8.74
CA TYR A 107 6.20 0.73 9.92
C TYR A 107 6.89 0.05 11.10
N ARG A 108 7.92 0.70 11.64
CA ARG A 108 8.75 0.14 12.72
C ARG A 108 7.96 -0.07 14.01
N ASP A 109 7.00 0.82 14.25
CA ASP A 109 6.09 0.79 15.39
C ASP A 109 4.81 1.60 15.07
N GLY A 110 4.04 1.93 16.10
CA GLY A 110 2.87 2.77 16.03
C GLY A 110 3.14 4.28 15.85
N ASN A 111 4.39 4.73 15.92
CA ASN A 111 4.78 6.11 15.61
C ASN A 111 4.89 6.36 14.11
N ASP A 112 5.25 5.33 13.34
CA ASP A 112 5.24 5.38 11.89
C ASP A 112 3.81 5.44 11.33
N THR A 113 3.59 6.29 10.32
CA THR A 113 2.26 6.65 9.81
C THR A 113 2.21 6.86 8.30
N MET A 114 0.99 6.91 7.78
CA MET A 114 0.69 7.42 6.44
C MET A 114 -0.54 8.31 6.55
N GLY A 115 -0.39 9.58 6.17
CA GLY A 115 -1.46 10.58 6.21
C GLY A 115 -2.60 10.24 5.24
N TRP A 116 -3.66 11.05 5.27
CA TRP A 116 -4.77 10.92 4.31
C TRP A 116 -4.27 11.14 2.89
N HIS A 117 -4.45 10.15 2.03
CA HIS A 117 -4.10 10.19 0.62
C HIS A 117 -5.03 9.29 -0.20
N SER A 118 -5.00 9.46 -1.51
CA SER A 118 -5.49 8.49 -2.48
C SER A 118 -4.30 8.05 -3.33
N ASP A 119 -4.32 6.83 -3.84
CA ASP A 119 -3.38 6.40 -4.87
C ASP A 119 -3.96 6.85 -6.23
N ASP A 120 -3.91 8.15 -6.52
CA ASP A 120 -4.50 8.80 -7.69
C ASP A 120 -3.47 9.38 -8.68
N GLU A 121 -2.26 8.82 -8.66
CA GLU A 121 -1.24 9.12 -9.67
C GLU A 121 -1.77 8.79 -11.07
N ILE A 122 -1.48 9.69 -12.03
CA ILE A 122 -2.02 9.61 -13.40
C ILE A 122 -1.58 8.32 -14.11
N GLU A 123 -0.41 7.81 -13.74
CA GLU A 123 0.21 6.54 -14.12
C GLU A 123 -0.67 5.33 -13.76
N LEU A 124 -1.46 5.40 -12.69
CA LEU A 124 -2.35 4.31 -12.28
C LEU A 124 -3.66 4.30 -13.08
N GLY A 125 -4.01 5.42 -13.72
CA GLY A 125 -5.25 5.60 -14.48
C GLY A 125 -6.50 5.78 -13.60
N ASP A 126 -7.68 5.86 -14.23
CA ASP A 126 -8.94 6.23 -13.54
C ASP A 126 -9.51 5.16 -12.59
N LYS A 127 -9.21 3.88 -12.86
CA LYS A 127 -9.76 2.75 -12.10
C LYS A 127 -8.69 1.71 -11.77
N PRO A 128 -7.66 2.08 -10.99
CA PRO A 128 -6.57 1.16 -10.71
C PRO A 128 -7.05 0.02 -9.81
N THR A 129 -6.48 -1.16 -10.03
CA THR A 129 -6.56 -2.25 -9.05
C THR A 129 -5.29 -2.24 -8.22
N ILE A 130 -5.44 -2.13 -6.91
CA ILE A 130 -4.36 -2.05 -5.94
C ILE A 130 -4.54 -3.17 -4.93
N VAL A 131 -3.49 -3.95 -4.73
CA VAL A 131 -3.52 -5.12 -3.84
C VAL A 131 -2.57 -4.87 -2.68
N CYS A 132 -3.09 -4.84 -1.46
CA CYS A 132 -2.33 -4.57 -0.25
C CYS A 132 -2.34 -5.80 0.66
N VAL A 133 -1.19 -6.47 0.81
CA VAL A 133 -0.97 -7.55 1.78
C VAL A 133 -0.36 -6.98 3.05
N SER A 134 -0.89 -7.32 4.22
CA SER A 134 -0.40 -6.85 5.52
C SER A 134 0.29 -7.97 6.30
N LEU A 135 1.46 -7.68 6.88
CA LEU A 135 2.28 -8.61 7.65
C LEU A 135 2.71 -7.96 8.98
N GLY A 136 2.97 -8.76 10.00
CA GLY A 136 3.34 -8.26 11.34
C GLY A 136 2.13 -7.73 12.12
N ALA A 137 2.31 -6.63 12.84
CA ALA A 137 1.33 -6.06 13.76
C ALA A 137 0.06 -5.54 13.05
N ASP A 138 -1.07 -5.75 13.70
CA ASP A 138 -2.35 -5.25 13.23
C ASP A 138 -2.39 -3.71 13.29
N ARG A 139 -2.90 -3.07 12.23
CA ARG A 139 -3.13 -1.61 12.18
C ARG A 139 -4.53 -1.31 11.69
N VAL A 140 -5.06 -0.16 12.10
CA VAL A 140 -6.34 0.33 11.56
C VAL A 140 -6.06 1.15 10.32
N LEU A 141 -6.60 0.71 9.17
CA LEU A 141 -6.75 1.54 7.98
C LEU A 141 -8.03 2.36 8.15
N LYS A 142 -7.91 3.67 8.00
CA LYS A 142 -9.08 4.56 7.96
C LYS A 142 -9.42 4.83 6.51
N LEU A 143 -10.68 4.63 6.13
CA LEU A 143 -11.23 4.94 4.81
C LEU A 143 -12.18 6.12 4.95
N LYS A 144 -11.87 7.26 4.33
CA LYS A 144 -12.69 8.47 4.39
C LYS A 144 -13.29 8.74 3.01
N HIS A 145 -14.62 8.71 2.91
CA HIS A 145 -15.30 9.13 1.69
C HIS A 145 -15.11 10.64 1.49
N LYS A 146 -14.62 11.07 0.32
CA LYS A 146 -14.23 12.47 0.07
C LYS A 146 -15.42 13.43 0.13
N ALA A 147 -16.57 13.05 -0.41
CA ALA A 147 -17.74 13.94 -0.48
C ALA A 147 -18.51 14.04 0.85
N SER A 148 -18.70 12.90 1.55
CA SER A 148 -19.52 12.87 2.78
C SER A 148 -18.69 12.98 4.06
N ASN A 149 -17.36 12.93 3.97
CA ASN A 149 -16.44 12.84 5.10
C ASN A 149 -16.68 11.65 6.06
N LYS A 150 -17.54 10.68 5.68
CA LYS A 150 -17.76 9.47 6.47
C LYS A 150 -16.48 8.66 6.55
N VAL A 151 -16.09 8.27 7.77
CA VAL A 151 -14.90 7.45 8.04
C VAL A 151 -15.31 6.05 8.46
N THR A 152 -14.76 5.06 7.77
CA THR A 152 -14.87 3.64 8.08
C THR A 152 -13.50 3.13 8.54
N ASP A 153 -13.43 2.45 9.68
CA ASP A 153 -12.18 1.89 10.20
C ASP A 153 -12.11 0.39 9.84
N LEU A 154 -11.05 -0.04 9.16
CA LEU A 154 -10.78 -1.45 8.84
C LEU A 154 -9.53 -1.91 9.57
N LYS A 155 -9.66 -2.96 10.39
CA LYS A 155 -8.51 -3.58 11.05
C LYS A 155 -7.77 -4.49 10.05
N LEU A 156 -6.58 -4.08 9.62
CA LEU A 156 -5.68 -4.87 8.78
C LEU A 156 -4.91 -5.86 9.65
N GLN A 157 -5.20 -7.15 9.48
CA GLN A 157 -4.59 -8.22 10.25
C GLN A 157 -3.32 -8.76 9.57
N SER A 158 -2.42 -9.36 10.33
CA SER A 158 -1.31 -10.13 9.75
C SER A 158 -1.82 -11.23 8.81
N GLY A 159 -1.22 -11.34 7.62
CA GLY A 159 -1.61 -12.31 6.59
C GLY A 159 -2.90 -11.95 5.82
N SER A 160 -3.43 -10.74 6.01
CA SER A 160 -4.62 -10.27 5.28
C SER A 160 -4.28 -9.66 3.92
N CYS A 161 -5.26 -9.66 3.03
CA CYS A 161 -5.21 -9.02 1.72
C CYS A 161 -6.38 -8.05 1.57
N LEU A 162 -6.09 -6.79 1.25
CA LEU A 162 -7.06 -5.77 0.86
C LEU A 162 -6.90 -5.49 -0.62
N ILE A 163 -7.99 -5.55 -1.38
CA ILE A 163 -8.04 -5.09 -2.77
C ILE A 163 -8.84 -3.79 -2.80
N MET A 164 -8.27 -2.78 -3.45
CA MET A 164 -8.91 -1.51 -3.76
C MET A 164 -9.04 -1.40 -5.28
N ASN A 165 -10.24 -1.23 -5.81
CA ASN A 165 -10.50 -1.23 -7.25
C ASN A 165 -11.61 -0.24 -7.66
N GLY A 166 -11.84 -0.15 -8.97
CA GLY A 166 -12.88 0.72 -9.52
C GLY A 166 -12.62 2.18 -9.14
N HIS A 167 -13.63 2.85 -8.60
CA HIS A 167 -13.53 4.27 -8.21
C HIS A 167 -13.03 4.49 -6.77
N SER A 168 -12.45 3.48 -6.12
CA SER A 168 -12.02 3.60 -4.72
C SER A 168 -11.07 4.78 -4.49
N GLN A 169 -10.07 4.98 -5.36
CA GLN A 169 -9.08 6.06 -5.21
C GLN A 169 -9.66 7.44 -5.56
N ARG A 170 -10.64 7.48 -6.48
CA ARG A 170 -11.40 8.69 -6.78
C ARG A 170 -12.25 9.12 -5.58
N ASP A 171 -13.01 8.20 -5.00
CA ASP A 171 -14.08 8.51 -4.04
C ASP A 171 -13.61 8.51 -2.57
N TYR A 172 -12.48 7.86 -2.27
CA TYR A 172 -11.97 7.70 -0.90
C TYR A 172 -10.52 8.14 -0.75
N GLN A 173 -10.24 8.77 0.39
CA GLN A 173 -8.89 8.84 0.94
C GLN A 173 -8.71 7.73 1.99
N HIS A 174 -7.47 7.33 2.21
CA HIS A 174 -7.13 6.38 3.24
C HIS A 174 -5.88 6.79 4.03
N ALA A 175 -5.77 6.30 5.27
CA ALA A 175 -4.69 6.65 6.18
C ALA A 175 -4.36 5.51 7.15
N ILE A 176 -3.08 5.43 7.54
CA ILE A 176 -2.58 4.62 8.65
C ILE A 176 -2.19 5.60 9.77
N PRO A 177 -3.08 5.87 10.74
CA PRO A 177 -2.87 6.86 11.80
C PRO A 177 -1.84 6.37 12.82
N LYS A 178 -1.33 7.32 13.60
CA LYS A 178 -0.44 7.04 14.74
C LYS A 178 -1.19 6.21 15.80
N GLN A 179 -0.55 5.17 16.32
CA GLN A 179 -1.03 4.32 17.40
C GLN A 179 0.08 4.14 18.43
N THR A 180 0.38 5.18 19.21
CA THR A 180 1.61 5.30 20.03
C THR A 180 1.86 4.16 21.03
N THR A 181 0.84 3.40 21.41
CA THR A 181 0.97 2.25 22.31
C THR A 181 1.40 0.95 21.60
N LEU A 182 1.40 0.92 20.27
CA LEU A 182 1.80 -0.24 19.49
C LEU A 182 3.32 -0.25 19.29
N ALA A 183 4.00 -1.17 19.97
CA ALA A 183 5.45 -1.33 19.86
C ALA A 183 5.89 -2.29 18.73
N HIS A 184 4.95 -3.03 18.13
CA HIS A 184 5.28 -4.07 17.17
C HIS A 184 5.23 -3.55 15.72
N PRO A 185 6.17 -3.98 14.88
CA PRO A 185 6.27 -3.53 13.50
C PRO A 185 5.20 -4.11 12.57
N ARG A 186 4.93 -3.43 11.47
CA ARG A 186 4.09 -3.88 10.35
C ARG A 186 4.79 -3.67 9.01
N ILE A 187 4.68 -4.64 8.11
CA ILE A 187 5.03 -4.48 6.70
C ILE A 187 3.75 -4.52 5.87
N SER A 188 3.64 -3.66 4.85
CA SER A 188 2.63 -3.81 3.80
C SER A 188 3.24 -3.87 2.41
N LEU A 189 2.72 -4.79 1.60
CA LEU A 189 3.06 -4.98 0.20
C LEU A 189 1.94 -4.43 -0.66
N THR A 190 2.16 -3.32 -1.35
CA THR A 190 1.16 -2.67 -2.19
C THR A 190 1.52 -2.86 -3.67
N TYR A 191 0.91 -3.87 -4.31
CA TYR A 191 1.06 -4.12 -5.74
C TYR A 191 0.14 -3.23 -6.56
N ARG A 192 0.66 -2.72 -7.68
CA ARG A 192 -0.07 -1.84 -8.61
C ARG A 192 0.31 -2.16 -10.05
N PHE A 193 -0.49 -1.65 -10.97
CA PHE A 193 -0.13 -1.53 -12.38
C PHE A 193 0.07 -0.07 -12.74
N ILE A 194 1.26 0.26 -13.21
CA ILE A 194 1.65 1.57 -13.75
C ILE A 194 1.57 1.49 -15.27
N LYS A 195 0.77 2.36 -15.87
CA LYS A 195 0.69 2.54 -17.31
C LYS A 195 1.90 3.32 -17.78
N ASP A 196 2.47 2.91 -18.92
CA ASP A 196 3.44 3.73 -19.61
C ASP A 196 2.73 4.98 -20.15
N ILE A 197 3.15 6.17 -19.69
CA ILE A 197 2.59 7.45 -20.16
C ILE A 197 3.31 7.94 -21.43
N LYS A 198 4.36 7.24 -21.91
CA LYS A 198 5.04 7.58 -23.17
C LYS A 198 4.19 7.16 -24.40
N GLN A 199 3.08 7.88 -24.62
CA GLN A 199 2.51 8.21 -25.95
C GLN A 199 1.28 9.13 -25.82
N LYS A 200 1.51 10.41 -25.49
CA LYS A 200 0.70 11.53 -25.99
C LYS A 200 1.60 12.73 -26.26
N GLN A 201 2.36 12.65 -27.34
CA GLN A 201 2.97 13.82 -27.98
C GLN A 201 2.67 13.76 -29.48
N PHE A 202 1.78 14.66 -29.89
CA PHE A 202 1.51 15.18 -31.23
C PHE A 202 1.00 14.21 -32.33
N SER A 203 -0.30 14.30 -32.57
CA SER A 203 -0.90 14.22 -33.91
C SER A 203 -1.70 15.48 -34.14
#